data_AF-A0A257K381-F1
#
_entry.id   AF-A0A257K381-F1
#
_cell.length_a   1.000
_cell.length_b   1.000
_cell.length_c   1.000
_cell.angle_alpha   90.00
_cell.angle_beta   90.00
_cell.angle_gamma   90.00
#
_symmetry.space_group_name_H-M   'P 1'
#
loop_
_entity.id
_entity.type
_entity.pdbx_description
1 polymer ?
#
loop_
_entity_poly.entity_id
_entity_poly.type
_entity_poly.pdbx_seq_one_letter_code
_entity_poly.pdbx_strand_id
1 'polypeptide(L)'
;MHLLYLHGFRSSPASFKAQRLASWIQAHRPEVRWWCPQLPPSPADAWTLIRQGMADWPLDQTVGVGSSLGGFYATAVAEATGCRALLLNPAIDPARDLAAHIGEQTQFHTPEETFYFRPEY
;
A
#
# COMPACT_ATOMS: atom_id res chain seq x y z
N MET A 1 13.25 -13.80 0.66
CA MET A 1 12.67 -12.61 1.32
C MET A 1 11.75 -11.88 0.35
N HIS A 2 10.57 -11.47 0.81
CA HIS A 2 9.60 -10.73 0.01
C HIS A 2 9.36 -9.33 0.61
N LEU A 3 9.12 -8.35 -0.26
CA LEU A 3 8.78 -6.98 0.09
C LEU A 3 7.45 -6.59 -0.56
N LEU A 4 6.45 -6.30 0.27
CA LEU A 4 5.20 -5.70 -0.14
C LEU A 4 5.29 -4.20 0.09
N TYR A 5 5.11 -3.37 -0.93
CA TYR A 5 5.00 -1.92 -0.79
C TYR A 5 3.56 -1.44 -1.01
N LEU A 6 3.05 -0.67 -0.05
CA LEU A 6 1.70 -0.14 -0.03
C LEU A 6 1.76 1.40 -0.10
N HIS A 7 1.17 1.95 -1.16
CA HIS A 7 1.16 3.39 -1.42
C HIS A 7 0.05 4.12 -0.64
N GLY A 8 0.13 5.45 -0.61
CA GLY A 8 -0.85 6.30 0.05
C GLY A 8 -2.15 6.50 -0.74
N PHE A 9 -3.07 7.26 -0.16
CA PHE A 9 -4.32 7.69 -0.80
C PHE A 9 -4.07 8.44 -2.11
N ARG A 10 -4.90 8.19 -3.14
CA ARG A 10 -4.77 8.74 -4.51
C ARG A 10 -3.41 8.47 -5.20
N SER A 11 -2.57 7.62 -4.61
CA SER A 11 -1.25 7.29 -5.14
C SER A 11 -1.31 6.01 -5.96
N SER A 12 -0.16 5.57 -6.45
CA SER A 12 -0.05 4.36 -7.27
C SER A 12 1.36 3.76 -7.16
N PRO A 13 1.60 2.59 -7.79
CA PRO A 13 2.95 2.03 -7.94
C PRO A 13 3.94 2.98 -8.66
N ALA A 14 3.44 3.99 -9.38
CA ALA A 14 4.25 5.02 -10.01
C ALA A 14 4.78 6.08 -9.03
N SER A 15 4.44 6.02 -7.73
CA SER A 15 4.95 6.98 -6.76
C SER A 15 6.47 7.01 -6.70
N PHE A 16 7.04 8.21 -6.55
CA PHE A 16 8.49 8.40 -6.45
C PHE A 16 9.14 7.47 -5.42
N LYS A 17 8.51 7.29 -4.25
CA LYS A 17 9.02 6.42 -3.19
C LYS A 17 9.02 4.94 -3.61
N ALA A 18 7.93 4.47 -4.22
CA ALA A 18 7.81 3.11 -4.72
C ALA A 18 8.85 2.83 -5.82
N GLN A 19 8.93 3.72 -6.82
CA GLN A 19 9.88 3.58 -7.93
C GLN A 19 11.33 3.62 -7.44
N ARG A 20 11.68 4.58 -6.58
CA ARG A 20 13.05 4.68 -6.03
C ARG A 20 13.46 3.44 -5.26
N LEU A 21 12.57 2.90 -4.41
CA LEU A 21 12.85 1.69 -3.66
C LEU A 21 12.93 0.46 -4.57
N ALA A 22 12.01 0.33 -5.53
CA ALA A 22 12.02 -0.76 -6.51
C ALA A 22 13.30 -0.78 -7.33
N SER A 23 13.74 0.38 -7.87
CA SER A 23 15.00 0.49 -8.62
C SER A 23 16.21 0.15 -7.76
N TRP A 24 16.23 0.58 -6.50
CA TRP A 24 17.32 0.24 -5.59
C TRP A 24 17.38 -1.27 -5.32
N ILE A 25 16.24 -1.91 -5.05
CA ILE A 25 16.15 -3.36 -4.83
C ILE A 25 16.58 -4.11 -6.08
N GLN A 26 16.09 -3.73 -7.25
CA GLN A 26 16.47 -4.38 -8.51
C GLN A 26 17.98 -4.29 -8.77
N ALA A 27 18.61 -3.16 -8.46
CA ALA A 27 20.03 -2.94 -8.68
C ALA A 27 20.92 -3.68 -7.66
N HIS A 28 20.50 -3.79 -6.40
CA HIS A 28 21.38 -4.26 -5.31
C HIS A 28 20.97 -5.62 -4.73
N ARG A 29 19.69 -5.98 -4.79
CA ARG A 29 19.07 -7.14 -4.15
C ARG A 29 18.03 -7.81 -5.08
N PRO A 30 18.40 -8.20 -6.31
CA PRO A 30 17.46 -8.72 -7.30
C PRO A 30 16.78 -10.04 -6.87
N GLU A 31 17.31 -10.74 -5.87
CA GLU A 31 16.71 -11.93 -5.29
C GLU A 31 15.47 -11.65 -4.42
N VAL A 32 15.25 -10.38 -4.04
CA VAL A 32 14.08 -9.98 -3.25
C VAL A 32 12.87 -9.88 -4.15
N ARG A 33 11.82 -10.66 -3.84
CA ARG A 33 10.52 -10.54 -4.52
C ARG A 33 9.88 -9.22 -4.12
N TRP A 34 9.81 -8.29 -5.06
CA TRP A 34 9.15 -6.99 -4.89
C TRP A 34 7.71 -7.06 -5.41
N TRP A 35 6.76 -6.58 -4.62
CA TRP A 35 5.38 -6.42 -5.03
C TRP A 35 4.82 -5.08 -4.54
N CYS A 36 4.34 -4.26 -5.48
CA CYS A 36 3.70 -2.98 -5.22
C CYS A 36 2.41 -2.92 -6.04
N PRO A 37 1.30 -3.50 -5.57
CA PRO A 37 0.06 -3.49 -6.32
C PRO A 37 -0.57 -2.09 -6.36
N GLN A 38 -1.38 -1.83 -7.38
CA GLN A 38 -2.33 -0.72 -7.33
C GLN A 38 -3.43 -1.06 -6.31
N LEU A 39 -3.59 -0.21 -5.30
CA LEU A 39 -4.64 -0.39 -4.30
C LEU A 39 -5.96 0.22 -4.81
N PRO A 40 -7.10 -0.49 -4.68
CA PRO A 40 -8.41 0.08 -4.92
C PRO A 40 -8.77 1.10 -3.83
N PRO A 41 -9.73 2.00 -4.10
CA PRO A 41 -10.13 3.02 -3.13
C PRO A 41 -10.89 2.46 -1.91
N SER A 42 -11.57 1.32 -2.06
CA SER A 42 -12.27 0.61 -0.98
C SER A 42 -11.27 -0.09 -0.06
N PRO A 43 -11.25 0.21 1.25
CA PRO A 43 -10.36 -0.48 2.18
C PRO A 43 -10.60 -1.99 2.29
N ALA A 44 -11.85 -2.43 2.18
CA ALA A 44 -12.20 -3.85 2.17
C ALA A 44 -11.64 -4.58 0.93
N ASP A 45 -11.72 -3.93 -0.24
CA ASP A 45 -11.18 -4.49 -1.48
C ASP A 45 -9.64 -4.48 -1.44
N ALA A 46 -9.03 -3.41 -0.91
CA ALA A 46 -7.59 -3.32 -0.74
C ALA A 46 -7.07 -4.41 0.19
N TRP A 47 -7.75 -4.64 1.31
CA TRP A 47 -7.43 -5.73 2.23
C TRP A 47 -7.54 -7.10 1.56
N THR A 48 -8.61 -7.32 0.80
CA THR A 48 -8.83 -8.57 0.06
C THR A 48 -7.72 -8.82 -0.96
N LEU A 49 -7.38 -7.82 -1.76
CA LEU A 49 -6.30 -7.85 -2.74
C LEU A 49 -4.96 -8.22 -2.07
N ILE A 50 -4.63 -7.55 -0.96
CA ILE A 50 -3.38 -7.78 -0.22
C ILE A 50 -3.33 -9.21 0.31
N ARG A 51 -4.38 -9.66 1.02
CA ARG A 51 -4.45 -11.03 1.55
C ARG A 51 -4.30 -12.09 0.47
N GLN A 52 -4.97 -11.91 -0.67
CA GLN A 52 -4.91 -12.86 -1.78
C GLN A 52 -3.52 -12.89 -2.41
N GLY A 53 -2.90 -11.73 -2.68
CA GLY A 53 -1.58 -11.69 -3.31
C GLY A 53 -0.43 -12.11 -2.41
N MET A 54 -0.64 -12.17 -1.08
CA MET A 54 0.31 -12.71 -0.11
C MET A 54 0.06 -14.16 0.29
N ALA A 55 -0.95 -14.83 -0.28
CA ALA A 55 -1.41 -16.14 0.22
C ALA A 55 -0.31 -17.22 0.23
N ASP A 56 0.66 -17.14 -0.69
CA ASP A 56 1.80 -18.06 -0.85
C ASP A 56 3.11 -17.53 -0.26
N TRP A 57 3.10 -16.39 0.44
CA TRP A 57 4.33 -15.73 0.90
C TRP A 57 4.89 -16.36 2.18
N PRO A 58 6.22 -16.51 2.31
CA PRO A 58 6.87 -16.87 3.56
C PRO A 58 6.85 -15.67 4.52
N LEU A 59 5.90 -15.64 5.45
CA LEU A 59 5.59 -14.49 6.30
C LEU A 59 6.75 -14.09 7.23
N ASP A 60 7.54 -15.06 7.70
CA ASP A 60 8.77 -14.87 8.49
C ASP A 60 9.87 -14.11 7.71
N GLN A 61 9.87 -14.28 6.39
CA GLN A 61 10.78 -13.61 5.46
C GLN A 61 10.10 -12.50 4.66
N THR A 62 8.99 -11.96 5.17
CA THR A 62 8.25 -10.87 4.55
C THR A 62 8.37 -9.58 5.35
N VAL A 63 8.48 -8.45 4.66
CA VAL A 63 8.31 -7.12 5.25
C VAL A 63 7.26 -6.34 4.45
N GLY A 64 6.23 -5.86 5.15
CA GLY A 64 5.29 -4.87 4.62
C GLY A 64 5.84 -3.46 4.78
N VAL A 65 5.96 -2.72 3.68
CA VAL A 65 6.41 -1.33 3.64
C VAL A 65 5.21 -0.45 3.31
N GLY A 66 4.92 0.55 4.14
CA GLY A 66 3.77 1.41 3.95
C GLY A 66 4.09 2.88 4.09
N SER A 67 3.63 3.73 3.16
CA SER A 67 3.75 5.19 3.25
C SER A 67 2.38 5.85 3.37
N SER A 68 2.23 6.80 4.31
CA SER A 68 0.96 7.52 4.54
C SER A 68 -0.20 6.53 4.79
N LEU A 69 -1.29 6.54 4.00
CA LEU A 69 -2.37 5.54 4.11
C LEU A 69 -1.84 4.10 3.95
N GLY A 70 -0.83 3.88 3.11
CA GLY A 70 -0.21 2.56 2.96
C GLY A 70 0.43 2.07 4.26
N GLY A 71 0.82 2.97 5.16
CA GLY A 71 1.31 2.63 6.51
C GLY A 71 0.24 2.00 7.39
N PHE A 72 -1.02 2.44 7.27
CA PHE A 72 -2.16 1.81 7.95
C PHE A 72 -2.32 0.37 7.48
N TYR A 73 -2.36 0.15 6.16
CA TYR A 73 -2.45 -1.20 5.60
C TYR A 73 -1.25 -2.08 5.96
N ALA A 74 -0.02 -1.55 5.92
CA ALA A 74 1.17 -2.30 6.31
C ALA A 74 1.14 -2.73 7.79
N THR A 75 0.58 -1.88 8.65
CA THR A 75 0.35 -2.21 10.06
C THR A 75 -0.68 -3.34 10.20
N ALA A 76 -1.84 -3.22 9.53
CA ALA A 76 -2.88 -4.25 9.54
C ALA A 76 -2.38 -5.61 9.01
N VAL A 77 -1.54 -5.61 7.97
CA VAL A 77 -0.90 -6.83 7.44
C VAL A 77 0.00 -7.46 8.50
N ALA A 78 0.87 -6.66 9.14
CA ALA A 78 1.77 -7.17 10.16
C ALA A 78 1.02 -7.73 11.37
N GLU A 79 -0.04 -7.06 11.83
CA GLU A 79 -0.88 -7.56 12.93
C GLU A 79 -1.59 -8.88 12.56
N ALA A 80 -2.11 -9.00 11.34
CA ALA A 80 -2.85 -10.18 10.91
C ALA A 80 -1.97 -11.40 10.60
N THR A 81 -0.70 -11.18 10.24
CA THR A 81 0.18 -12.23 9.70
C THR A 81 1.44 -12.49 10.54
N GLY A 82 1.80 -11.57 11.43
CA GLY A 82 3.06 -11.60 12.18
C GLY A 82 4.29 -11.22 11.36
N CYS A 83 4.14 -10.78 10.10
CA CYS A 83 5.28 -10.32 9.32
C CYS A 83 5.83 -8.99 9.85
N ARG A 84 7.06 -8.64 9.48
CA ARG A 84 7.67 -7.36 9.86
C ARG A 84 7.01 -6.21 9.08
N ALA A 85 7.03 -5.00 9.65
CA ALA A 85 6.59 -3.79 8.97
C ALA A 85 7.64 -2.67 9.02
N LEU A 86 7.68 -1.86 7.95
CA LEU A 86 8.42 -0.60 7.87
C LEU A 86 7.45 0.51 7.48
N LEU A 87 7.30 1.51 8.35
CA LEU A 87 6.30 2.56 8.21
C LEU A 87 6.96 3.90 7.90
N LEU A 88 6.50 4.55 6.84
CA LEU A 88 6.97 5.86 6.38
C LEU A 88 5.88 6.91 6.58
N ASN A 89 5.97 7.69 7.66
CA ASN A 89 4.99 8.70 8.06
C ASN A 89 3.54 8.14 7.93
N PRO A 90 3.20 7.07 8.67
CA PRO A 90 1.92 6.37 8.52
C PRO A 90 0.74 7.24 8.94
N ALA A 91 -0.40 7.05 8.28
CA ALA A 91 -1.69 7.52 8.80
C ALA A 91 -2.14 6.59 9.93
N ILE A 92 -2.51 7.17 11.08
CA ILE A 92 -2.93 6.41 12.27
C ILE A 92 -4.45 6.22 12.31
N ASP A 93 -5.21 7.23 11.92
CA ASP A 93 -6.68 7.21 11.90
C ASP A 93 -7.19 7.70 10.53
N PRO A 94 -7.02 6.87 9.47
CA PRO A 94 -7.33 7.29 8.12
C PRO A 94 -8.83 7.51 7.89
N ALA A 95 -9.72 6.84 8.64
CA ALA A 95 -11.16 7.06 8.52
C ALA A 95 -11.52 8.50 8.90
N ARG A 96 -10.99 8.99 10.03
CA ARG A 96 -11.15 10.40 10.43
C ARG A 96 -10.44 11.34 9.46
N ASP A 97 -9.18 11.06 9.15
CA ASP A 97 -8.33 11.98 8.39
C ASP A 97 -8.75 12.08 6.90
N LEU A 98 -9.42 11.05 6.35
CA LEU A 98 -9.89 11.01 4.96
C LEU A 98 -11.38 11.34 4.80
N ALA A 99 -12.14 11.55 5.87
CA ALA A 99 -13.56 11.92 5.78
C ALA A 99 -13.81 13.18 4.92
N ALA A 100 -12.88 14.14 4.95
CA ALA A 100 -12.96 15.35 4.13
C ALA A 100 -12.75 15.09 2.62
N HIS A 101 -12.33 13.89 2.23
CA HIS A 101 -12.08 13.47 0.86
C HIS A 101 -13.18 12.57 0.29
N ILE A 102 -14.30 12.41 0.98
CA ILE A 102 -15.51 11.76 0.43
C ILE A 102 -15.97 12.52 -0.82
N GLY A 103 -16.26 11.78 -1.89
CA GLY A 103 -16.66 12.33 -3.18
C GLY A 103 -15.70 11.96 -4.31
N GLU A 104 -15.78 12.69 -5.42
CA GLU A 104 -14.93 12.46 -6.57
C GLU A 104 -13.48 12.90 -6.31
N GLN A 105 -12.54 12.01 -6.59
CA GLN A 105 -11.11 12.21 -6.43
C GLN A 105 -10.39 11.85 -7.73
N THR A 106 -9.26 12.49 -7.98
CA THR A 106 -8.36 12.14 -9.08
C THR A 106 -7.17 11.34 -8.59
N GLN A 107 -6.66 10.42 -9.41
CA GLN A 107 -5.37 9.78 -9.15
C GLN A 107 -4.24 10.81 -9.31
N PHE A 108 -3.27 10.81 -8.40
CA PHE A 108 -2.19 11.81 -8.42
C PHE A 108 -1.24 11.64 -9.62
N HIS A 109 -1.00 10.41 -10.07
CA HIS A 109 -0.09 10.12 -11.18
C HIS A 109 -0.79 10.05 -12.55
N THR A 110 -2.12 9.95 -12.55
CA THR A 110 -2.99 9.93 -13.73
C THR A 110 -4.20 10.83 -13.45
N PRO A 111 -4.04 12.16 -13.43
CA PRO A 111 -5.10 13.10 -13.04
C PRO A 111 -6.41 12.99 -13.85
N GLU A 112 -6.35 12.36 -15.01
CA GLU A 112 -7.44 12.09 -15.95
C GLU A 112 -8.31 10.91 -15.48
N GLU A 113 -7.76 10.06 -14.62
CA GLU A 113 -8.47 8.95 -14.00
C GLU A 113 -9.10 9.41 -12.68
N THR A 114 -10.42 9.31 -12.60
CA THR A 114 -11.19 9.63 -11.39
C THR A 114 -11.69 8.37 -10.70
N PHE A 115 -11.90 8.48 -9.39
CA PHE A 115 -12.61 7.48 -8.60
C PHE A 115 -13.49 8.18 -7.58
N TYR A 116 -14.56 7.52 -7.18
CA TYR A 116 -15.43 8.03 -6.13
C TYR A 116 -15.06 7.39 -4.78
N PHE A 117 -14.64 8.20 -3.82
CA PHE A 117 -14.36 7.77 -2.45
C PHE A 117 -15.65 7.85 -1.63
N ARG A 118 -16.13 6.70 -1.18
CA ARG A 118 -17.48 6.55 -0.63
C ARG A 118 -17.51 6.84 0.88
N PRO A 119 -18.63 7.35 1.43
CA PRO A 119 -18.77 7.57 2.87
C PRO A 119 -18.62 6.31 3.74
N GLU A 120 -18.95 5.14 3.19
CA GLU A 120 -18.84 3.84 3.87
C GLU A 120 -17.41 3.25 3.93
N TYR A 121 -16.42 3.94 3.35
CA TYR A 121 -15.02 3.54 3.37
C TYR A 121 -14.26 4.06 4.59
#